data_AF-A0AAF0X5P3-F1
#
_entry.id   AF-A0AAF0X5P3-F1
#
_cell.length_a   1.000
_cell.length_b   1.000
_cell.length_c   1.000
_cell.angle_alpha   90.00
_cell.angle_beta   90.00
_cell.angle_gamma   90.00
#
_symmetry.space_group_name_H-M   'P 1'
#
loop_
_entity.id
_entity.type
_entity.pdbx_description
1 polymer ?
#
loop_
_entity_poly.entity_id
_entity_poly.type
_entity_poly.pdbx_seq_one_letter_code
_entity_poly.pdbx_strand_id
1 'polypeptide(L)'
;MLDVAVKFERAFIRMLIEDVDYEKFFRVNNLESMVENPKKKKKKLVEGAPLYDDFANVNRFIQFLGIFYDVTMKLSGSKYCTSNVFFVELVKVQEAIIKLCSSEDIIMRDMAKRMKDKYDKYWDNVENTNFLLYVAVVLDPRYKMSYIEFCFAKIYGRGSSKDFIMCDKVLKTLQELFDYYMRMKGHENTSSQFTTKQSDDSWNDDFEKYMEDREQGGVGKSELDVYLVEARERKSEGFDILGWWKVNSTRFPILSEMARHVLGMPVSSVASEVAFSTGGRTIDAYRSSLSPKTAEALICSQDWLRTSDTVTDLRGEPEEFLQLEKLENGEHILNFLLSFYF
;
A
#
# COMPACT_ATOMS: atom_id res chain seq x y z
N MET A 1 11.35 5.08 17.00
CA MET A 1 12.54 4.83 16.15
C MET A 1 13.29 6.14 15.88
N LEU A 2 12.60 7.21 15.47
CA LEU A 2 13.22 8.49 15.13
C LEU A 2 13.99 9.15 16.30
N ASP A 3 13.48 9.06 17.53
CA ASP A 3 14.12 9.72 18.69
C ASP A 3 15.31 8.95 19.28
N VAL A 4 15.66 7.79 18.70
CA VAL A 4 16.76 6.95 19.22
C VAL A 4 18.08 7.70 19.20
N ALA A 5 18.33 8.52 18.16
CA ALA A 5 19.54 9.33 18.07
C ALA A 5 19.65 10.36 19.20
N VAL A 6 18.54 10.95 19.66
CA VAL A 6 18.52 11.95 20.74
C VAL A 6 18.88 11.32 22.09
N LYS A 7 18.57 10.03 22.29
CA LYS A 7 18.95 9.32 23.53
C LYS A 7 20.47 9.23 23.72
N PHE A 8 21.24 9.31 22.64
CA PHE A 8 22.70 9.29 22.70
C PHE A 8 23.31 10.66 22.98
N GLU A 9 22.56 11.76 22.88
CA GLU A 9 23.07 13.12 23.16
C GLU A 9 23.73 13.20 24.53
N ARG A 10 23.04 12.70 25.57
CA ARG A 10 23.59 12.68 26.94
C ARG A 10 24.82 11.79 27.06
N ALA A 11 24.88 10.68 26.32
CA ALA A 11 26.03 9.79 26.33
C ALA A 11 27.26 10.47 25.71
N PHE A 12 27.09 11.15 24.57
CA PHE A 12 28.16 11.89 23.91
C PHE A 12 28.65 13.09 24.74
N ILE A 13 27.73 13.85 25.36
CA ILE A 13 28.09 14.92 26.30
C ILE A 13 28.91 14.36 27.46
N ARG A 14 28.49 13.21 28.01
CA ARG A 14 29.20 12.56 29.12
C ARG A 14 30.59 12.08 28.71
N MET A 15 30.73 11.47 27.54
CA MET A 15 32.05 11.07 27.01
C MET A 15 32.97 12.28 26.81
N LEU A 16 32.43 13.41 26.33
CA LEU A 16 33.22 14.63 26.18
C LEU A 16 33.74 15.19 27.52
N ILE A 17 32.98 15.02 28.60
CA ILE A 17 33.35 15.50 29.94
C ILE A 17 34.27 14.52 30.67
N GLU A 18 33.98 13.22 30.58
CA GLU A 18 34.60 12.19 31.44
C GLU A 18 35.78 11.49 30.77
N ASP A 19 35.86 11.43 29.44
CA ASP A 19 36.92 10.74 28.69
C ASP A 19 37.86 11.74 28.01
N VAL A 20 39.06 11.89 28.60
CA VAL A 20 40.11 12.82 28.16
C VAL A 20 40.69 12.44 26.78
N ASP A 21 40.53 11.19 26.35
CA ASP A 21 41.03 10.70 25.06
C ASP A 21 39.94 10.71 23.97
N TYR A 22 38.68 10.95 24.34
CA TYR A 22 37.55 10.99 23.42
C TYR A 22 37.75 12.01 22.28
N GLU A 23 38.16 13.25 22.57
CA GLU A 23 38.48 14.22 21.51
C GLU A 23 39.70 13.82 20.68
N LYS A 24 40.69 13.16 21.29
CA LYS A 24 41.92 12.77 20.61
C LYS A 24 41.66 11.70 19.56
N PHE A 25 40.72 10.79 19.82
CA PHE A 25 40.28 9.76 18.86
C PHE A 25 39.89 10.36 17.50
N PHE A 26 39.11 11.45 17.50
CA PHE A 26 38.68 12.10 16.27
C PHE A 26 39.81 12.86 15.55
N ARG A 27 40.80 13.37 16.29
CA ARG A 27 41.96 14.08 15.71
C ARG A 27 42.94 13.11 15.04
N VAL A 28 43.24 11.98 15.68
CA VAL A 28 44.22 10.98 15.17
C VAL A 28 43.74 10.36 13.86
N ASN A 29 42.48 9.96 13.78
CA ASN A 29 41.92 9.34 12.58
C ASN A 29 41.92 10.29 11.36
N ASN A 30 41.73 11.60 11.59
CA ASN A 30 41.80 12.59 10.51
C ASN A 30 43.23 12.77 9.99
N LEU A 31 44.23 12.85 10.88
CA LEU A 31 45.65 12.92 10.50
C LEU A 31 46.08 11.68 9.71
N GLU A 32 45.73 10.48 10.15
CA GLU A 32 46.05 9.23 9.43
C GLU A 32 45.42 9.18 8.03
N SER A 33 44.18 9.69 7.89
CA SER A 33 43.50 9.76 6.59
C SER A 33 44.16 10.73 5.59
N MET A 34 44.86 11.76 6.08
CA MET A 34 45.56 12.75 5.22
C MET A 34 46.94 12.25 4.76
N VAL A 35 47.53 11.27 5.45
CA VAL A 35 48.85 10.70 5.14
C VAL A 35 48.74 9.52 4.16
N GLU A 36 47.56 8.89 4.01
CA GLU A 36 47.34 7.79 3.06
C GLU A 36 47.22 8.28 1.58
N ASN A 37 48.01 7.65 0.71
CA ASN A 37 48.23 7.92 -0.73
C ASN A 37 46.93 8.19 -1.55
N PRO A 38 46.85 9.26 -2.38
CA PRO A 38 45.63 9.70 -3.10
C PRO A 38 45.01 8.73 -4.11
N LYS A 39 45.62 7.56 -4.36
CA LYS A 39 45.12 6.52 -5.27
C LYS A 39 44.27 5.43 -4.58
N LYS A 40 44.18 5.41 -3.25
CA LYS A 40 43.26 4.52 -2.52
C LYS A 40 41.93 5.25 -2.32
N LYS A 41 40.79 4.55 -2.53
CA LYS A 41 39.42 5.08 -2.37
C LYS A 41 39.35 5.99 -1.14
N LYS A 42 38.93 7.25 -1.31
CA LYS A 42 38.79 8.25 -0.24
C LYS A 42 38.19 7.59 1.02
N LYS A 43 39.01 7.30 2.04
CA LYS A 43 38.50 7.00 3.38
C LYS A 43 37.75 8.24 3.83
N LYS A 44 36.50 8.07 4.27
CA LYS A 44 35.63 9.17 4.71
C LYS A 44 36.33 9.87 5.89
N LEU A 45 36.62 11.16 5.76
CA LEU A 45 37.10 11.98 6.88
C LEU A 45 36.11 11.84 8.04
N VAL A 46 36.61 11.67 9.25
CA VAL A 46 35.76 11.54 10.44
C VAL A 46 35.49 12.97 10.93
N GLU A 47 34.29 13.48 10.68
CA GLU A 47 33.86 14.83 11.08
C GLU A 47 33.68 14.94 12.61
N GLY A 48 34.78 14.99 13.36
CA GLY A 48 34.79 15.37 14.78
C GLY A 48 33.87 14.55 15.71
N ALA A 49 33.83 14.94 16.98
CA ALA A 49 32.79 14.50 17.90
C ALA A 49 31.48 15.25 17.58
N PRO A 50 30.29 14.64 17.73
CA PRO A 50 29.02 15.33 17.56
C PRO A 50 28.92 16.57 18.46
N LEU A 51 28.58 17.71 17.87
CA LEU A 51 28.45 18.99 18.54
C LEU A 51 26.98 19.28 18.90
N TYR A 52 26.77 20.31 19.71
CA TYR A 52 25.42 20.79 20.04
C TYR A 52 24.57 21.09 18.78
N ASP A 53 25.17 21.72 17.78
CA ASP A 53 24.49 22.04 16.52
C ASP A 53 24.06 20.77 15.75
N ASP A 54 24.80 19.67 15.87
CA ASP A 54 24.42 18.38 15.27
C ASP A 54 23.17 17.82 15.92
N PHE A 55 23.07 17.85 17.25
CA PHE A 55 21.85 17.42 17.96
C PHE A 55 20.68 18.38 17.74
N ALA A 56 20.93 19.68 17.62
CA ALA A 56 19.91 20.63 17.20
C ALA A 56 19.38 20.28 15.80
N ASN A 57 20.25 19.90 14.87
CA ASN A 57 19.86 19.43 13.54
C ASN A 57 19.10 18.10 13.60
N VAL A 58 19.53 17.13 14.40
CA VAL A 58 18.81 15.85 14.61
C VAL A 58 17.39 16.10 15.09
N ASN A 59 17.20 16.98 16.07
CA ASN A 59 15.87 17.32 16.57
C ASN A 59 14.98 17.97 15.49
N ARG A 60 15.55 18.84 14.64
CA ARG A 60 14.83 19.38 13.46
C ARG A 60 14.45 18.26 12.48
N PHE A 61 15.35 17.31 12.22
CA PHE A 61 15.08 16.18 11.33
C PHE A 61 14.04 15.21 11.85
N ILE A 62 13.96 14.99 13.16
CA ILE A 62 12.94 14.11 13.75
C ILE A 62 11.55 14.66 13.50
N GLN A 63 11.33 15.95 13.77
CA GLN A 63 10.05 16.61 13.51
C GLN A 63 9.65 16.50 12.04
N PHE A 64 10.63 16.61 11.15
CA PHE A 64 10.46 16.47 9.73
C PHE A 64 10.10 15.04 9.28
N LEU A 65 10.90 14.07 9.70
CA LEU A 65 10.75 12.67 9.31
C LEU A 65 9.55 12.01 9.97
N GLY A 66 9.00 12.59 11.04
CA GLY A 66 7.80 12.09 11.73
C GLY A 66 6.63 11.84 10.79
N ILE A 67 6.34 12.78 9.89
CA ILE A 67 5.22 12.66 8.94
C ILE A 67 5.44 11.47 7.99
N PHE A 68 6.67 11.31 7.49
CA PHE A 68 7.01 10.19 6.60
C PHE A 68 6.95 8.86 7.35
N TYR A 69 7.44 8.83 8.59
CA TYR A 69 7.38 7.66 9.45
C TYR A 69 5.94 7.21 9.70
N ASP A 70 5.05 8.14 10.05
CA ASP A 70 3.64 7.83 10.29
C ASP A 70 2.95 7.30 9.03
N VAL A 71 3.22 7.92 7.87
CA VAL A 71 2.72 7.45 6.58
C VAL A 71 3.28 6.07 6.24
N THR A 72 4.59 5.85 6.38
CA THR A 72 5.22 4.55 6.14
C THR A 72 4.63 3.47 7.04
N MET A 73 4.46 3.74 8.34
CA MET A 73 3.84 2.80 9.27
C MET A 73 2.40 2.45 8.85
N LYS A 74 1.64 3.45 8.41
CA LYS A 74 0.26 3.24 7.96
C LYS A 74 0.16 2.50 6.62
N LEU A 75 1.09 2.69 5.70
CA LEU A 75 1.11 1.96 4.42
C LEU A 75 1.74 0.57 4.54
N SER A 76 2.49 0.32 5.62
CA SER A 76 3.11 -0.97 5.92
C SER A 76 2.22 -1.89 6.77
N GLY A 77 0.99 -1.48 7.07
CA GLY A 77 0.03 -2.31 7.79
C GLY A 77 -0.38 -3.54 6.98
N SER A 78 -0.56 -4.68 7.67
CA SER A 78 -1.00 -5.94 7.06
C SER A 78 -2.39 -6.39 7.53
N LYS A 79 -2.94 -5.78 8.59
CA LYS A 79 -4.22 -6.15 9.21
C LYS A 79 -5.43 -5.40 8.64
N TYR A 80 -5.23 -4.57 7.61
CA TYR A 80 -6.27 -3.80 6.95
C TYR A 80 -5.85 -3.46 5.51
N CYS A 81 -6.83 -3.09 4.67
CA CYS A 81 -6.55 -2.66 3.29
C CYS A 81 -5.72 -1.37 3.27
N THR A 82 -4.55 -1.43 2.61
CA THR A 82 -3.65 -0.29 2.47
C THR A 82 -3.84 0.46 1.15
N SER A 83 -4.39 -0.19 0.11
CA SER A 83 -4.53 0.39 -1.23
C SER A 83 -5.51 1.56 -1.28
N ASN A 84 -6.66 1.48 -0.61
CA ASN A 84 -7.62 2.59 -0.55
C ASN A 84 -7.10 3.81 0.22
N VAL A 85 -6.18 3.62 1.17
CA VAL A 85 -5.62 4.73 1.95
C VAL A 85 -4.34 5.31 1.33
N PHE A 86 -3.72 4.62 0.37
CA PHE A 86 -2.45 5.03 -0.24
C PHE A 86 -2.44 6.48 -0.69
N PHE A 87 -3.36 6.85 -1.58
CA PHE A 87 -3.35 8.19 -2.16
C PHE A 87 -3.69 9.26 -1.11
N VAL A 88 -4.53 8.93 -0.13
CA VAL A 88 -4.83 9.82 1.01
C VAL A 88 -3.55 10.15 1.77
N GLU A 89 -2.70 9.16 2.04
CA GLU A 89 -1.44 9.37 2.75
C GLU A 89 -0.38 10.03 1.86
N LEU A 90 -0.36 9.71 0.56
CA LEU A 90 0.57 10.32 -0.40
C LEU A 90 0.33 11.84 -0.52
N VAL A 91 -0.93 12.28 -0.57
CA VAL A 91 -1.29 13.72 -0.58
C VAL A 91 -0.82 14.42 0.70
N LYS A 92 -0.89 13.77 1.88
CA LYS A 92 -0.34 14.36 3.11
C LYS A 92 1.16 14.56 3.05
N VAL A 93 1.89 13.60 2.48
CA VAL A 93 3.34 13.74 2.24
C VAL A 93 3.61 14.93 1.33
N GLN A 94 2.85 15.08 0.25
CA GLN A 94 2.99 16.21 -0.66
C GLN A 94 2.75 17.55 0.03
N GLU A 95 1.66 17.68 0.79
CA GLU A 95 1.34 18.89 1.54
C GLU A 95 2.44 19.24 2.55
N ALA A 96 2.98 18.23 3.25
CA ALA A 96 4.10 18.41 4.16
C ALA A 96 5.37 18.91 3.46
N ILE A 97 5.74 18.29 2.33
CA ILE A 97 6.90 18.71 1.54
C ILE A 97 6.71 20.16 1.05
N ILE A 98 5.54 20.50 0.51
CA ILE A 98 5.25 21.86 0.02
C ILE A 98 5.36 22.89 1.15
N LYS A 99 4.79 22.60 2.31
CA LYS A 99 4.89 23.49 3.49
C LYS A 99 6.36 23.75 3.87
N LEU A 100 7.21 22.73 3.76
CA LEU A 100 8.62 22.83 4.11
C LEU A 100 9.48 23.49 3.04
N CYS A 101 9.08 23.41 1.76
CA CYS A 101 9.66 24.23 0.71
C CYS A 101 9.48 25.75 0.97
N SER A 102 8.53 26.12 1.83
CA SER A 102 8.29 27.50 2.28
C SER A 102 8.85 27.78 3.68
N SER A 103 9.68 26.89 4.25
CA SER A 103 10.26 27.08 5.58
C SER A 103 11.27 28.24 5.59
N GLU A 104 11.31 28.98 6.71
CA GLU A 104 12.32 30.00 6.98
C GLU A 104 13.71 29.38 7.16
N ASP A 105 13.77 28.18 7.74
CA ASP A 105 14.99 27.39 7.87
C ASP A 105 15.52 26.97 6.50
N ILE A 106 16.70 27.49 6.16
CA ILE A 106 17.37 27.32 4.86
C ILE A 106 17.70 25.85 4.60
N ILE A 107 18.21 25.14 5.62
CA ILE A 107 18.63 23.74 5.49
C ILE A 107 17.42 22.87 5.20
N MET A 108 16.34 23.07 5.97
CA MET A 108 15.09 22.35 5.80
C MET A 108 14.44 22.64 4.44
N ARG A 109 14.41 23.91 4.04
CA ARG A 109 13.85 24.33 2.76
C ARG A 109 14.59 23.71 1.58
N ASP A 110 15.91 23.76 1.58
CA ASP A 110 16.71 23.23 0.47
C ASP A 110 16.65 21.70 0.41
N MET A 111 16.52 21.03 1.56
CA MET A 111 16.23 19.59 1.59
C MET A 111 14.84 19.27 1.05
N ALA A 112 13.82 20.01 1.49
CA ALA A 112 12.45 19.82 1.05
C ALA A 112 12.31 20.00 -0.47
N LYS A 113 13.01 20.98 -1.07
CA LYS A 113 13.08 21.14 -2.53
C LYS A 113 13.64 19.89 -3.23
N ARG A 114 14.76 19.35 -2.76
CA ARG A 114 15.33 18.10 -3.33
C ARG A 114 14.40 16.90 -3.16
N MET A 115 13.65 16.86 -2.06
CA MET A 115 12.65 15.81 -1.83
C MET A 115 11.41 15.99 -2.70
N LYS A 116 11.01 17.24 -2.95
CA LYS A 116 9.96 17.57 -3.91
C LYS A 116 10.34 17.11 -5.32
N ASP A 117 11.58 17.37 -5.75
CA ASP A 117 12.06 16.91 -7.06
C ASP A 117 11.95 15.38 -7.20
N LYS A 118 12.30 14.64 -6.14
CA LYS A 118 12.12 13.18 -6.11
C LYS A 118 10.65 12.79 -6.10
N TYR A 119 9.82 13.44 -5.28
CA TYR A 119 8.39 13.18 -5.22
C TYR A 119 7.74 13.36 -6.59
N ASP A 120 7.98 14.50 -7.25
CA ASP A 120 7.41 14.82 -8.55
C ASP A 120 7.91 13.83 -9.62
N LYS A 121 9.18 13.41 -9.56
CA LYS A 121 9.73 12.40 -10.48
C LYS A 121 8.97 11.07 -10.43
N TYR A 122 8.58 10.60 -9.25
CA TYR A 122 7.94 9.29 -9.08
C TYR A 122 6.42 9.37 -9.19
N TRP A 123 5.80 10.43 -8.67
CA TRP A 123 4.36 10.51 -8.45
C TRP A 123 3.66 11.53 -9.33
N ASP A 124 4.39 12.42 -10.00
CA ASP A 124 3.83 13.45 -10.88
C ASP A 124 4.09 13.20 -12.37
N ASN A 125 4.41 11.95 -12.73
CA ASN A 125 4.59 11.49 -14.09
C ASN A 125 3.41 10.63 -14.56
N VAL A 126 2.54 11.23 -15.37
CA VAL A 126 1.30 10.61 -15.91
C VAL A 126 1.57 9.32 -16.69
N GLU A 127 2.75 9.17 -17.31
CA GLU A 127 3.07 7.99 -18.14
C GLU A 127 3.58 6.81 -17.32
N ASN A 128 4.15 7.06 -16.14
CA ASN A 128 4.69 6.02 -15.25
C ASN A 128 3.81 5.79 -14.01
N THR A 129 2.64 6.42 -13.96
CA THR A 129 1.73 6.32 -12.81
C THR A 129 0.91 5.04 -12.90
N ASN A 130 0.93 4.23 -11.85
CA ASN A 130 0.02 3.09 -11.74
C ASN A 130 -1.38 3.56 -11.35
N PHE A 131 -2.28 3.64 -12.33
CA PHE A 131 -3.66 4.12 -12.13
C PHE A 131 -4.51 3.19 -11.25
N LEU A 132 -4.12 1.92 -11.06
CA LEU A 132 -4.81 0.97 -10.19
C LEU A 132 -4.82 1.43 -8.72
N LEU A 133 -3.77 2.15 -8.28
CA LEU A 133 -3.70 2.71 -6.94
C LEU A 133 -4.79 3.77 -6.69
N TYR A 134 -5.23 4.46 -7.74
CA TYR A 134 -6.32 5.44 -7.66
C TYR A 134 -7.67 4.75 -7.79
N VAL A 135 -7.77 3.70 -8.62
CA VAL A 135 -8.95 2.82 -8.69
C VAL A 135 -9.28 2.25 -7.30
N ALA A 136 -8.28 1.84 -6.51
CA ALA A 136 -8.49 1.38 -5.14
C ALA A 136 -9.17 2.43 -4.24
N VAL A 137 -8.86 3.71 -4.44
CA VAL A 137 -9.50 4.83 -3.73
C VAL A 137 -10.92 5.05 -4.22
N VAL A 138 -11.16 4.90 -5.53
CA VAL A 138 -12.51 5.00 -6.10
C VAL A 138 -13.42 3.88 -5.59
N LEU A 139 -12.87 2.69 -5.36
CA LEU A 139 -13.58 1.56 -4.75
C LEU A 139 -13.79 1.70 -3.24
N ASP A 140 -13.30 2.77 -2.61
CA ASP A 140 -13.74 3.13 -1.27
C ASP A 140 -15.04 3.95 -1.36
N PRO A 141 -16.17 3.42 -0.87
CA PRO A 141 -17.48 4.07 -1.01
C PRO A 141 -17.56 5.41 -0.27
N ARG A 142 -16.61 5.71 0.63
CA ARG A 142 -16.51 7.00 1.33
C ARG A 142 -15.79 8.06 0.51
N TYR A 143 -15.02 7.67 -0.49
CA TYR A 143 -14.19 8.55 -1.32
C TYR A 143 -14.73 8.66 -2.75
N LYS A 144 -14.85 7.53 -3.47
CA LYS A 144 -15.26 7.47 -4.89
C LYS A 144 -14.44 8.43 -5.78
N MET A 145 -14.90 8.65 -7.02
CA MET A 145 -14.29 9.61 -7.95
C MET A 145 -14.19 11.03 -7.37
N SER A 146 -15.16 11.44 -6.54
CA SER A 146 -15.18 12.79 -5.96
C SER A 146 -13.92 13.15 -5.16
N TYR A 147 -13.27 12.16 -4.52
CA TYR A 147 -12.03 12.41 -3.79
C TYR A 147 -10.84 12.57 -4.74
N ILE A 148 -10.80 11.77 -5.80
CA ILE A 148 -9.78 11.87 -6.87
C ILE A 148 -9.84 13.24 -7.53
N GLU A 149 -11.03 13.65 -7.96
CA GLU A 149 -11.29 14.96 -8.56
C GLU A 149 -10.90 16.10 -7.62
N PHE A 150 -11.27 16.00 -6.33
CA PHE A 150 -10.88 16.99 -5.33
C PHE A 150 -9.35 17.11 -5.20
N CYS A 151 -8.65 15.97 -5.10
CA CYS A 151 -7.20 15.94 -4.95
C CYS A 151 -6.49 16.45 -6.19
N PHE A 152 -6.84 15.98 -7.40
CA PHE A 152 -6.21 16.42 -8.64
C PHE A 152 -6.48 17.90 -8.94
N ALA A 153 -7.68 18.40 -8.70
CA ALA A 153 -7.97 19.83 -8.79
C ALA A 153 -7.11 20.67 -7.83
N LYS A 154 -6.80 20.14 -6.64
CA LYS A 154 -5.92 20.81 -5.67
C LYS A 154 -4.44 20.74 -6.05
N ILE A 155 -3.98 19.61 -6.59
CA ILE A 155 -2.58 19.37 -6.93
C ILE A 155 -2.20 20.09 -8.24
N TYR A 156 -3.04 19.98 -9.26
CA TYR A 156 -2.76 20.48 -10.62
C TYR A 156 -3.38 21.84 -10.91
N GLY A 157 -4.30 22.29 -10.05
CA GLY A 157 -5.16 23.43 -10.31
C GLY A 157 -6.43 22.99 -11.02
N ARG A 158 -7.56 23.39 -10.43
CA ARG A 158 -8.91 23.05 -10.89
C ARG A 158 -9.11 23.45 -12.34
N GLY A 159 -9.47 22.49 -13.18
CA GLY A 159 -9.73 22.72 -14.60
C GLY A 159 -8.47 22.89 -15.45
N SER A 160 -7.29 22.57 -14.92
CA SER A 160 -6.08 22.44 -15.74
C SER A 160 -6.17 21.22 -16.66
N SER A 161 -5.42 21.21 -17.78
CA SER A 161 -5.38 20.04 -18.66
C SER A 161 -4.92 18.78 -17.92
N LYS A 162 -3.99 18.90 -16.96
CA LYS A 162 -3.47 17.76 -16.19
C LYS A 162 -4.51 17.20 -15.21
N ASP A 163 -5.31 18.05 -14.58
CA ASP A 163 -6.47 17.66 -13.76
C ASP A 163 -7.44 16.78 -14.57
N PHE A 164 -7.85 17.23 -15.75
CA PHE A 164 -8.74 16.47 -16.63
C PHE A 164 -8.12 15.16 -17.13
N ILE A 165 -6.87 15.18 -17.61
CA ILE A 165 -6.18 13.99 -18.11
C ILE A 165 -6.05 12.92 -17.03
N MET A 166 -5.70 13.31 -15.80
CA MET A 166 -5.54 12.37 -14.69
C MET A 166 -6.87 11.76 -14.27
N CYS A 167 -7.94 12.57 -14.17
CA CYS A 167 -9.29 12.06 -13.88
C CYS A 167 -9.79 11.09 -14.96
N ASP A 168 -9.59 11.43 -16.24
CA ASP A 168 -9.98 10.60 -17.39
C ASP A 168 -9.21 9.27 -17.40
N LYS A 169 -7.89 9.27 -17.17
CA LYS A 169 -7.11 8.04 -17.08
C LYS A 169 -7.59 7.13 -15.93
N VAL A 170 -7.89 7.68 -14.75
CA VAL A 170 -8.45 6.89 -13.63
C VAL A 170 -9.79 6.25 -14.00
N LEU A 171 -10.69 7.03 -14.60
CA LEU A 171 -12.01 6.55 -14.99
C LEU A 171 -11.92 5.46 -16.07
N LYS A 172 -11.07 5.66 -17.08
CA LYS A 172 -10.82 4.66 -18.13
C LYS A 172 -10.25 3.37 -17.57
N THR A 173 -9.24 3.43 -16.71
CA THR A 173 -8.69 2.24 -16.06
C THR A 173 -9.74 1.51 -15.23
N LEU A 174 -10.61 2.23 -14.52
CA LEU A 174 -11.73 1.63 -13.78
C LEU A 174 -12.73 0.93 -14.70
N GLN A 175 -13.09 1.57 -15.82
CA GLN A 175 -14.02 1.02 -16.82
C GLN A 175 -13.44 -0.22 -17.50
N GLU A 176 -12.18 -0.16 -17.96
CA GLU A 176 -11.49 -1.29 -18.59
C GLU A 176 -11.38 -2.49 -17.64
N LEU A 177 -11.08 -2.23 -16.36
CA LEU A 177 -11.06 -3.27 -15.32
C LEU A 177 -12.46 -3.84 -15.10
N PHE A 178 -13.49 -3.01 -15.00
CA PHE A 178 -14.88 -3.47 -14.84
C PHE A 178 -15.34 -4.33 -16.03
N ASP A 179 -15.08 -3.88 -17.25
CA ASP A 179 -15.39 -4.62 -18.49
C ASP A 179 -14.69 -5.98 -18.53
N TYR A 180 -13.45 -6.05 -18.04
CA TYR A 180 -12.71 -7.31 -17.92
C TYR A 180 -13.44 -8.29 -16.99
N TYR A 181 -13.84 -7.85 -15.79
CA TYR A 181 -14.56 -8.73 -14.85
C TYR A 181 -15.94 -9.13 -15.38
N MET A 182 -16.64 -8.22 -16.06
CA MET A 182 -17.90 -8.53 -16.72
C MET A 182 -17.76 -9.66 -17.75
N ARG A 183 -16.71 -9.61 -18.58
CA ARG A 183 -16.44 -10.66 -19.58
C ARG A 183 -16.10 -11.99 -18.93
N MET A 184 -15.31 -11.99 -17.86
CA MET A 184 -14.94 -13.21 -17.13
C MET A 184 -16.17 -13.90 -16.55
N LYS A 185 -17.08 -13.16 -15.92
CA LYS A 185 -18.30 -13.73 -15.32
C LYS A 185 -19.31 -14.23 -16.36
N GLY A 186 -19.39 -13.58 -17.53
CA GLY A 186 -20.21 -14.05 -18.64
C GLY A 186 -19.81 -15.45 -19.17
N HIS A 187 -18.53 -15.81 -19.05
CA HIS A 187 -18.02 -17.14 -19.42
C HIS A 187 -18.32 -18.23 -18.37
N GLU A 188 -18.49 -17.89 -17.09
CA GLU A 188 -18.81 -18.87 -16.04
C GLU A 188 -20.28 -19.33 -16.12
N ASN A 189 -21.20 -18.44 -16.51
CA ASN A 189 -22.63 -18.77 -16.63
C ASN A 189 -22.97 -19.69 -17.82
N THR A 190 -22.03 -19.97 -18.73
CA THR A 190 -22.30 -20.82 -19.91
C THR A 190 -22.18 -22.33 -19.62
N SER A 191 -21.80 -22.75 -18.41
CA SER A 191 -21.52 -24.17 -18.10
C SER A 191 -22.50 -24.84 -17.12
N SER A 192 -23.67 -24.26 -16.81
CA SER A 192 -24.61 -24.89 -15.88
C SER A 192 -26.07 -24.55 -16.14
N GLN A 193 -26.69 -25.22 -17.12
CA GLN A 193 -28.14 -25.38 -17.13
C GLN A 193 -28.55 -26.67 -17.86
N PHE A 194 -28.49 -27.78 -17.12
CA PHE A 194 -29.40 -28.90 -17.32
C PHE A 194 -30.18 -29.08 -16.02
N THR A 195 -31.27 -28.33 -15.89
CA THR A 195 -32.33 -28.65 -14.93
C THR A 195 -33.66 -28.59 -15.64
N THR A 196 -34.17 -29.76 -16.00
CA THR A 196 -35.55 -29.97 -16.42
C THR A 196 -36.46 -29.69 -15.24
N LYS A 197 -37.21 -28.59 -15.27
CA LYS A 197 -38.42 -28.42 -14.45
C LYS A 197 -39.57 -28.03 -15.37
N GLN A 198 -40.52 -28.95 -15.48
CA GLN A 198 -41.89 -28.63 -15.89
C GLN A 198 -42.53 -27.84 -14.74
N SER A 199 -42.96 -26.62 -15.02
CA SER A 199 -43.99 -25.94 -14.23
C SER A 199 -44.82 -25.07 -15.17
N ASP A 200 -46.13 -25.25 -15.06
CA ASP A 200 -47.20 -24.72 -15.89
C ASP A 200 -47.67 -23.40 -15.25
N ASP A 201 -47.05 -22.26 -15.61
CA ASP A 201 -47.51 -20.92 -15.23
C ASP A 201 -47.15 -19.89 -16.32
N SER A 202 -47.89 -19.95 -17.43
CA SER A 202 -47.73 -19.16 -18.66
C SER A 202 -47.68 -17.63 -18.48
N TRP A 203 -48.16 -17.08 -17.37
CA TRP A 203 -48.18 -15.63 -17.14
C TRP A 203 -46.92 -15.11 -16.46
N ASN A 204 -46.25 -15.91 -15.63
CA ASN A 204 -44.99 -15.51 -15.01
C ASN A 204 -43.86 -15.52 -16.05
N ASP A 205 -43.80 -16.55 -16.90
CA ASP A 205 -42.83 -16.62 -18.00
C ASP A 205 -43.00 -15.45 -18.98
N ASP A 206 -44.24 -15.08 -19.31
CA ASP A 206 -44.55 -13.93 -20.17
C ASP A 206 -44.20 -12.59 -19.50
N PHE A 207 -44.37 -12.47 -18.18
CA PHE A 207 -43.95 -11.29 -17.41
C PHE A 207 -42.42 -11.19 -17.31
N GLU A 208 -41.73 -12.31 -17.08
CA GLU A 208 -40.27 -12.40 -17.04
C GLU A 208 -39.69 -11.97 -18.40
N LYS A 209 -40.23 -12.51 -19.50
CA LYS A 209 -39.85 -12.15 -20.86
C LYS A 209 -40.17 -10.69 -21.21
N TYR A 210 -41.30 -10.16 -20.74
CA TYR A 210 -41.63 -8.74 -20.90
C TYR A 210 -40.67 -7.82 -20.14
N MET A 211 -40.24 -8.22 -18.94
CA MET A 211 -39.23 -7.50 -18.17
C MET A 211 -37.86 -7.58 -18.86
N GLU A 212 -37.45 -8.75 -19.35
CA GLU A 212 -36.22 -8.95 -20.13
C GLU A 212 -36.19 -8.10 -21.40
N ASP A 213 -37.26 -8.07 -22.19
CA ASP A 213 -37.36 -7.23 -23.40
C ASP A 213 -37.32 -5.73 -23.07
N ARG A 214 -37.85 -5.33 -21.91
CA ARG A 214 -37.86 -3.95 -21.43
C ARG A 214 -36.50 -3.52 -20.85
N GLU A 215 -35.77 -4.45 -20.24
CA GLU A 215 -34.41 -4.25 -19.74
C GLU A 215 -33.36 -4.28 -20.87
N GLN A 216 -33.59 -5.09 -21.92
CA GLN A 216 -32.76 -5.11 -23.13
C GLN A 216 -33.00 -3.91 -24.07
N GLY A 217 -34.20 -3.31 -24.04
CA GLY A 217 -34.57 -2.13 -24.84
C GLY A 217 -34.09 -0.79 -24.28
N GLY A 218 -33.55 -0.77 -23.05
CA GLY A 218 -32.91 0.40 -22.45
C GLY A 218 -31.41 0.20 -22.36
N VAL A 219 -30.61 1.25 -22.56
CA VAL A 219 -29.22 1.26 -22.06
C VAL A 219 -29.33 1.28 -20.54
N GLY A 220 -29.51 0.10 -19.93
CA GLY A 220 -29.49 -0.07 -18.49
C GLY A 220 -28.18 0.51 -17.96
N LYS A 221 -28.26 1.37 -16.94
CA LYS A 221 -27.05 1.88 -16.28
C LYS A 221 -26.27 0.68 -15.76
N SER A 222 -24.98 0.60 -16.08
CA SER A 222 -24.13 -0.46 -15.55
C SER A 222 -24.06 -0.37 -14.03
N GLU A 223 -23.72 -1.48 -13.39
CA GLU A 223 -23.42 -1.54 -11.97
C GLU A 223 -22.42 -0.45 -11.54
N LEU A 224 -21.40 -0.22 -12.37
CA LEU A 224 -20.39 0.83 -12.20
C LEU A 224 -21.01 2.23 -12.23
N ASP A 225 -21.88 2.53 -13.20
CA ASP A 225 -22.55 3.83 -13.31
C ASP A 225 -23.40 4.12 -12.07
N VAL A 226 -24.12 3.09 -11.59
CA VAL A 226 -24.94 3.17 -10.37
C VAL A 226 -24.06 3.49 -9.16
N TYR A 227 -22.97 2.74 -8.96
CA TYR A 227 -22.02 2.97 -7.87
C TYR A 227 -21.40 4.38 -7.90
N LEU A 228 -20.99 4.87 -9.08
CA LEU A 228 -20.33 6.17 -9.21
C LEU A 228 -21.27 7.36 -8.93
N VAL A 229 -22.55 7.25 -9.28
CA VAL A 229 -23.55 8.31 -9.08
C VAL A 229 -24.09 8.33 -7.65
N GLU A 230 -24.08 7.19 -6.96
CA GLU A 230 -24.60 7.09 -5.61
C GLU A 230 -23.87 7.97 -4.60
N ALA A 231 -24.63 8.42 -3.60
CA ALA A 231 -24.09 9.14 -2.48
C ALA A 231 -22.93 8.38 -1.82
N ARG A 232 -21.96 9.14 -1.33
CA ARG A 232 -20.83 8.59 -0.60
C ARG A 232 -21.25 8.12 0.78
N GLU A 233 -20.60 7.06 1.23
CA GLU A 233 -20.69 6.62 2.61
C GLU A 233 -20.06 7.64 3.57
N ARG A 234 -20.64 7.72 4.76
CA ARG A 234 -20.12 8.61 5.81
C ARG A 234 -18.81 8.04 6.35
N LYS A 235 -17.91 8.93 6.76
CA LYS A 235 -16.70 8.53 7.49
C LYS A 235 -17.10 8.06 8.88
N SER A 236 -16.74 6.82 9.21
CA SER A 236 -16.84 6.26 10.56
C SER A 236 -15.49 5.67 10.98
N GLU A 237 -15.22 5.67 12.28
CA GLU A 237 -14.10 4.92 12.84
C GLU A 237 -14.38 3.43 12.74
N GLY A 238 -13.34 2.63 12.45
CA GLY A 238 -13.47 1.18 12.31
C GLY A 238 -14.25 0.71 11.08
N PHE A 239 -14.42 1.55 10.06
CA PHE A 239 -15.10 1.15 8.82
C PHE A 239 -14.37 -0.02 8.12
N ASP A 240 -15.02 -1.17 8.06
CA ASP A 240 -14.56 -2.34 7.31
C ASP A 240 -15.00 -2.25 5.84
N ILE A 241 -14.07 -1.83 4.98
CA ILE A 241 -14.32 -1.67 3.54
C ILE A 241 -14.61 -3.00 2.84
N LEU A 242 -13.93 -4.08 3.22
CA LEU A 242 -14.17 -5.40 2.61
C LEU A 242 -15.49 -5.97 3.12
N GLY A 243 -15.81 -5.76 4.40
CA GLY A 243 -17.12 -6.06 4.96
C GLY A 243 -18.26 -5.33 4.23
N TRP A 244 -18.08 -4.04 3.92
CA TRP A 244 -19.05 -3.25 3.15
C TRP A 244 -19.28 -3.84 1.76
N TRP A 245 -18.20 -4.18 1.03
CA TRP A 245 -18.31 -4.81 -0.29
C TRP A 245 -18.95 -6.19 -0.23
N LYS A 246 -18.69 -6.96 0.83
CA LYS A 246 -19.31 -8.26 1.06
C LYS A 246 -20.83 -8.15 1.29
N VAL A 247 -21.28 -7.16 2.05
CA VAL A 247 -22.72 -6.92 2.29
C VAL A 247 -23.42 -6.45 1.02
N ASN A 248 -22.75 -5.64 0.19
CA ASN A 248 -23.32 -5.09 -1.03
C ASN A 248 -23.10 -5.98 -2.27
N SER A 249 -22.53 -7.19 -2.14
CA SER A 249 -22.18 -8.02 -3.29
C SER A 249 -23.38 -8.49 -4.11
N THR A 250 -24.56 -8.59 -3.51
CA THR A 250 -25.80 -8.93 -4.23
C THR A 250 -26.26 -7.82 -5.15
N ARG A 251 -26.02 -6.56 -4.75
CA ARG A 251 -26.34 -5.36 -5.53
C ARG A 251 -25.23 -5.01 -6.52
N PHE A 252 -24.00 -5.30 -6.13
CA PHE A 252 -22.78 -5.00 -6.87
C PHE A 252 -21.94 -6.27 -7.11
N PRO A 253 -22.44 -7.24 -7.90
CA PRO A 253 -21.80 -8.54 -8.07
C PRO A 253 -20.47 -8.51 -8.83
N ILE A 254 -20.24 -7.55 -9.73
CA ILE A 254 -18.98 -7.41 -10.46
C ILE A 254 -17.99 -6.56 -9.65
N LEU A 255 -18.45 -5.41 -9.15
CA LEU A 255 -17.59 -4.49 -8.39
C LEU A 255 -17.15 -5.09 -7.06
N SER A 256 -17.96 -5.91 -6.39
CA SER A 256 -17.55 -6.54 -5.14
C SER A 256 -16.39 -7.54 -5.33
N GLU A 257 -16.40 -8.29 -6.43
CA GLU A 257 -15.28 -9.17 -6.80
C GLU A 257 -14.03 -8.36 -7.16
N MET A 258 -14.20 -7.33 -7.99
CA MET A 258 -13.12 -6.42 -8.37
C MET A 258 -12.52 -5.73 -7.14
N ALA A 259 -13.36 -5.20 -6.24
CA ALA A 259 -12.95 -4.56 -5.01
C ALA A 259 -12.22 -5.51 -4.08
N ARG A 260 -12.67 -6.76 -3.93
CA ARG A 260 -11.95 -7.77 -3.14
C ARG A 260 -10.51 -7.94 -3.62
N HIS A 261 -10.30 -8.01 -4.94
CA HIS A 261 -8.95 -8.19 -5.49
C HIS A 261 -8.12 -6.91 -5.39
N VAL A 262 -8.64 -5.76 -5.81
CA VAL A 262 -7.90 -4.48 -5.82
C VAL A 262 -7.61 -3.99 -4.39
N LEU A 263 -8.57 -4.11 -3.47
CA LEU A 263 -8.41 -3.67 -2.08
C LEU A 263 -7.55 -4.63 -1.26
N GLY A 264 -7.51 -5.90 -1.64
CA GLY A 264 -6.66 -6.93 -1.02
C GLY A 264 -5.17 -6.76 -1.31
N MET A 265 -4.81 -5.94 -2.32
CA MET A 265 -3.42 -5.72 -2.68
C MET A 265 -2.70 -4.86 -1.64
N PRO A 266 -1.62 -5.37 -1.00
CA PRO A 266 -0.79 -4.54 -0.14
C PRO A 266 -0.01 -3.54 -0.99
N VAL A 267 0.05 -2.28 -0.54
CA VAL A 267 0.79 -1.23 -1.24
C VAL A 267 2.29 -1.30 -0.98
N SER A 268 2.67 -1.96 0.12
CA SER A 268 4.04 -2.06 0.60
C SER A 268 4.50 -3.51 0.62
N SER A 269 5.75 -3.75 0.22
CA SER A 269 6.45 -5.02 0.39
C SER A 269 6.85 -5.29 1.84
N VAL A 270 6.62 -4.35 2.78
CA VAL A 270 7.09 -4.52 4.16
C VAL A 270 6.51 -5.78 4.81
N ALA A 271 5.29 -6.21 4.47
CA ALA A 271 4.74 -7.47 4.97
C ALA A 271 5.60 -8.68 4.55
N SER A 272 6.08 -8.72 3.30
CA SER A 272 6.98 -9.78 2.86
C SER A 272 8.37 -9.62 3.47
N GLU A 273 8.88 -8.41 3.65
CA GLU A 273 10.15 -8.15 4.35
C GLU A 273 10.10 -8.58 5.83
N VAL A 274 8.96 -8.44 6.51
CA VAL A 274 8.74 -8.94 7.87
C VAL A 274 8.73 -10.47 7.87
N ALA A 275 8.12 -11.11 6.88
CA ALA A 275 8.19 -12.56 6.70
C ALA A 275 9.64 -13.02 6.46
N PHE A 276 10.41 -12.34 5.62
CA PHE A 276 11.84 -12.64 5.37
C PHE A 276 12.73 -12.37 6.58
N SER A 277 12.48 -11.29 7.32
CA SER A 277 13.21 -10.96 8.56
C SER A 277 12.93 -11.97 9.67
N THR A 278 11.70 -12.50 9.72
CA THR A 278 11.34 -13.63 10.58
C THR A 278 11.99 -14.91 10.08
N GLY A 279 12.07 -15.09 8.75
CA GLY A 279 12.81 -16.16 8.08
C GLY A 279 14.27 -16.24 8.52
N GLY A 280 14.95 -15.11 8.73
CA GLY A 280 16.32 -15.09 9.29
C GLY A 280 16.43 -15.59 10.74
N ARG A 281 15.31 -15.65 11.49
CA ARG A 281 15.24 -16.27 12.83
C ARG A 281 14.80 -17.73 12.78
N THR A 282 14.04 -18.12 11.75
CA THR A 282 13.55 -19.51 11.55
C THR A 282 14.56 -20.37 10.79
N ILE A 283 15.33 -19.76 9.89
CA ILE A 283 16.44 -20.31 9.11
C ILE A 283 17.72 -19.64 9.63
N ASP A 284 18.06 -19.90 10.89
CA ASP A 284 19.34 -19.46 11.44
C ASP A 284 20.48 -20.40 10.95
N ALA A 285 21.72 -20.07 11.30
CA ALA A 285 22.89 -20.87 10.89
C ALA A 285 22.78 -22.36 11.31
N TYR A 286 22.02 -22.67 12.38
CA TYR A 286 21.81 -24.01 12.92
C TYR A 286 20.64 -24.75 12.26
N ARG A 287 19.75 -24.05 11.55
CA ARG A 287 18.60 -24.59 10.79
C ARG A 287 18.76 -24.44 9.27
N SER A 288 19.99 -24.30 8.80
CA SER A 288 20.35 -24.14 7.38
C SER A 288 20.09 -25.39 6.52
N SER A 289 19.72 -26.52 7.11
CA SER A 289 19.40 -27.77 6.41
C SER A 289 17.91 -27.97 6.09
N LEU A 290 17.05 -26.99 6.39
CA LEU A 290 15.62 -27.08 6.06
C LEU A 290 15.42 -27.05 4.54
N SER A 291 14.56 -27.93 4.02
CA SER A 291 14.15 -27.84 2.61
C SER A 291 13.28 -26.59 2.40
N PRO A 292 13.28 -26.00 1.19
CA PRO A 292 12.44 -24.84 0.88
C PRO A 292 10.97 -25.04 1.24
N LYS A 293 10.41 -26.22 0.96
CA LYS A 293 9.03 -26.59 1.31
C LYS A 293 8.76 -26.58 2.82
N THR A 294 9.73 -27.02 3.62
CA THR A 294 9.58 -27.03 5.10
C THR A 294 9.67 -25.62 5.66
N ALA A 295 10.59 -24.80 5.13
CA ALA A 295 10.71 -23.40 5.51
C ALA A 295 9.43 -22.60 5.18
N GLU A 296 8.88 -22.80 3.98
CA GLU A 296 7.60 -22.23 3.56
C GLU A 296 6.46 -22.66 4.50
N ALA A 297 6.30 -23.96 4.72
CA ALA A 297 5.25 -24.48 5.61
C ALA A 297 5.34 -23.88 7.02
N LEU A 298 6.54 -23.73 7.59
CA LEU A 298 6.74 -23.13 8.91
C LEU A 298 6.37 -21.64 8.94
N ILE A 299 6.77 -20.87 7.92
CA ILE A 299 6.48 -19.43 7.84
C ILE A 299 4.97 -19.22 7.64
N CYS A 300 4.35 -19.93 6.69
CA CYS A 300 2.91 -19.83 6.41
C CYS A 300 2.07 -20.28 7.61
N SER A 301 2.40 -21.42 8.24
CA SER A 301 1.66 -21.90 9.41
C SER A 301 1.75 -20.93 10.59
N GLN A 302 2.93 -20.33 10.82
CA GLN A 302 3.09 -19.31 11.84
C GLN A 302 2.22 -18.08 11.58
N ASP A 303 2.12 -17.62 10.33
CA ASP A 303 1.30 -16.48 9.95
C ASP A 303 -0.20 -16.79 10.09
N TRP A 304 -0.64 -17.96 9.62
CA TRP A 304 -2.03 -18.40 9.73
C TRP A 304 -2.49 -18.55 11.18
N LEU A 305 -1.67 -19.16 12.04
CA LEU A 305 -1.97 -19.31 13.48
C LEU A 305 -2.02 -17.96 14.21
N ARG A 306 -1.29 -16.94 13.73
CA ARG A 306 -1.33 -15.58 14.28
C ARG A 306 -2.53 -14.77 13.80
N THR A 307 -3.13 -15.16 12.68
CA THR A 307 -4.28 -14.46 12.09
C THR A 307 -5.60 -14.89 12.75
N SER A 308 -5.63 -16.09 13.36
CA SER A 308 -6.70 -16.50 14.26
C SER A 308 -6.50 -15.88 15.65
N ASP A 309 -7.06 -14.70 15.91
CA ASP A 309 -7.13 -14.09 17.25
C ASP A 309 -8.10 -14.84 18.21
N THR A 310 -8.08 -16.18 18.16
CA THR A 310 -8.69 -17.10 19.15
C THR A 310 -7.98 -18.45 19.14
N VAL A 311 -6.70 -18.52 19.51
CA VAL A 311 -6.14 -19.77 20.09
C VAL A 311 -5.22 -19.40 21.24
N THR A 312 -5.76 -19.58 22.45
CA THR A 312 -5.03 -19.73 23.72
C THR A 312 -3.85 -20.69 23.55
N ASP A 313 -2.71 -20.31 24.13
CA ASP A 313 -1.51 -21.11 24.40
C ASP A 313 -1.73 -22.64 24.29
N LEU A 314 -1.34 -23.23 23.16
CA LEU A 314 -1.26 -24.68 23.00
C LEU A 314 0.21 -25.11 22.96
N ARG A 315 0.82 -25.17 24.15
CA ARG A 315 1.85 -26.16 24.43
C ARG A 315 1.16 -27.52 24.56
N GLY A 316 1.20 -28.34 23.52
CA GLY A 316 0.76 -29.73 23.61
C GLY A 316 0.58 -30.38 22.24
N GLU A 317 1.64 -31.06 21.79
CA GLU A 317 1.77 -32.22 20.88
C GLU A 317 0.90 -32.36 19.59
N PRO A 318 1.40 -33.05 18.55
CA PRO A 318 1.05 -32.78 17.15
C PRO A 318 0.39 -33.99 16.47
N GLU A 319 -0.89 -33.94 16.13
CA GLU A 319 -1.42 -34.81 15.08
C GLU A 319 -2.50 -34.10 14.25
N GLU A 320 -2.51 -34.42 12.97
CA GLU A 320 -3.47 -34.06 11.92
C GLU A 320 -3.24 -32.75 11.14
N PHE A 321 -2.46 -32.86 10.06
CA PHE A 321 -2.69 -32.06 8.84
C PHE A 321 -2.54 -32.94 7.61
N LEU A 322 -3.67 -33.42 7.10
CA LEU A 322 -3.78 -33.85 5.71
C LEU A 322 -4.97 -33.14 5.07
N GLN A 323 -4.75 -32.73 3.82
CA GLN A 323 -5.66 -32.05 2.90
C GLN A 323 -5.67 -30.53 3.04
N LEU A 324 -5.02 -29.88 2.08
CA LEU A 324 -5.57 -28.76 1.30
C LEU A 324 -4.66 -28.55 0.09
N GLU A 325 -4.91 -29.36 -0.95
CA GLU A 325 -4.42 -29.09 -2.30
C GLU A 325 -5.66 -28.76 -3.13
N LYS A 326 -5.68 -27.52 -3.67
CA LYS A 326 -6.44 -26.99 -4.82
C LYS A 326 -6.83 -25.53 -4.60
N LEU A 327 -6.02 -24.62 -5.12
CA LEU A 327 -6.44 -23.28 -5.57
C LEU A 327 -5.51 -22.82 -6.72
N GLU A 328 -5.42 -23.64 -7.77
CA GLU A 328 -4.94 -23.17 -9.07
C GLU A 328 -6.17 -22.83 -9.92
N ASN A 329 -6.53 -21.55 -9.93
CA ASN A 329 -7.37 -20.93 -10.98
C ASN A 329 -7.24 -19.39 -10.98
N GLY A 330 -6.11 -18.83 -10.50
CA GLY A 330 -5.89 -17.38 -10.36
C GLY A 330 -4.90 -16.75 -11.34
N GLU A 331 -4.24 -17.54 -12.20
CA GLU A 331 -3.10 -17.04 -12.99
C GLU A 331 -3.46 -15.93 -13.98
N HIS A 332 -4.65 -15.95 -14.58
CA HIS A 332 -5.07 -14.93 -15.54
C HIS A 332 -5.37 -13.57 -14.90
N ILE A 333 -5.98 -13.55 -13.71
CA ILE A 333 -6.30 -12.31 -12.99
C ILE A 333 -5.03 -11.69 -12.42
N LEU A 334 -4.13 -12.52 -11.87
CA LEU A 334 -2.83 -12.06 -11.41
C LEU A 334 -2.02 -11.49 -12.56
N ASN A 335 -1.96 -12.15 -13.72
CA ASN A 335 -1.26 -11.61 -14.89
C ASN A 335 -1.86 -10.28 -15.39
N PHE A 336 -3.18 -10.11 -15.35
CA PHE A 336 -3.81 -8.84 -15.68
C PHE A 336 -3.47 -7.75 -14.66
N LEU A 337 -3.58 -8.03 -13.35
CA LEU A 337 -3.20 -7.08 -12.30
C LEU A 337 -1.69 -6.76 -12.32
N LEU A 338 -0.85 -7.74 -12.66
CA LEU A 338 0.59 -7.58 -12.84
C LEU A 338 0.92 -6.73 -14.07
N SER A 339 0.10 -6.75 -15.12
CA SER A 339 0.26 -5.87 -16.29
C SER A 339 0.02 -4.38 -15.99
N PHE A 340 -0.61 -4.07 -14.84
CA PHE A 340 -0.68 -2.70 -14.31
C PHE A 340 0.45 -2.38 -13.32
N TYR A 341 1.20 -3.39 -12.88
CA TYR A 341 2.23 -3.29 -11.83
C TYR A 341 3.66 -3.22 -12.37
N PHE A 342 3.88 -3.69 -13.60
CA PHE A 342 5.14 -3.65 -14.35
C PHE A 342 4.91 -3.06 -15.73
#